data_AF-A0A928HVN4-F1
#
_entry.id   AF-A0A928HVN4-F1
#
_cell.length_a   1.000
_cell.length_b   1.000
_cell.length_c   1.000
_cell.angle_alpha   90.00
_cell.angle_beta   90.00
_cell.angle_gamma   90.00
#
_symmetry.space_group_name_H-M   'P 1'
#
loop_
_entity.id
_entity.type
_entity.pdbx_description
1 polymer ?
#
loop_
_entity_poly.entity_id
_entity_poly.type
_entity_poly.pdbx_seq_one_letter_code
_entity_poly.pdbx_strand_id
1 'polypeptide(L)'
;MSHRSEMETYAIEMAKRKKTVMTVIKVISALLAAALLATAVFVIVDIVNDNVSSSDEEGSKASYIQATQGKKVTVKQGSTVSYYSLVTVDEKYANYQLDVDTSKVDLNKPGSYIVTYKLLDSDGKTISTYKLTIVVEEIDEDKQALFALVKAKADSIGLSEEAVKSMTKEQIVRKIYDYVKDPDATPSEANIRFTDESNIPDINRDDWETDWVKEATMALMSANMQGDCYTYYSVSKAFFEYFEIENVGIRREVGSAISGTHFWNVVNIGTKDKPKWYYYDATRLAGKFALDNTNDACLITLAKLETYVTSKGEEGFYHFTPKNYPTAETTPLG
;
A
#
# COMPACT_ATOMS: atom_id res chain seq x y z
N MET A 1 4.80 -2.18 -55.88
CA MET A 1 3.49 -2.63 -55.36
C MET A 1 2.52 -1.46 -55.49
N SER A 2 1.25 -1.71 -55.85
CA SER A 2 0.26 -0.64 -56.06
C SER A 2 -0.23 -0.10 -54.72
N HIS A 3 -0.43 1.22 -54.60
CA HIS A 3 -0.96 1.91 -53.42
C HIS A 3 -2.25 1.27 -52.86
N ARG A 4 -3.02 0.60 -53.73
CA ARG A 4 -4.21 -0.18 -53.35
C ARG A 4 -3.88 -1.41 -52.50
N SER A 5 -2.76 -2.10 -52.77
CA SER A 5 -2.32 -3.27 -52.01
C SER A 5 -1.80 -2.92 -50.60
N GLU A 6 -1.23 -1.72 -50.43
CA GLU A 6 -0.80 -1.21 -49.12
C GLU A 6 -2.00 -0.84 -48.25
N MET A 7 -3.02 -0.21 -48.84
CA MET A 7 -4.27 0.14 -48.14
C MET A 7 -5.07 -1.09 -47.70
N GLU A 8 -5.12 -2.14 -48.52
CA GLU A 8 -5.75 -3.42 -48.16
C GLU A 8 -4.99 -4.13 -47.03
N THR A 9 -3.65 -4.08 -47.06
CA THR A 9 -2.80 -4.63 -45.98
C THR A 9 -3.02 -3.88 -44.67
N TYR A 10 -3.08 -2.54 -44.72
CA TYR A 10 -3.36 -1.70 -43.55
C TYR A 10 -4.75 -1.94 -42.95
N ALA A 11 -5.77 -2.11 -43.78
CA ALA A 11 -7.13 -2.41 -43.32
C ALA A 11 -7.21 -3.77 -42.61
N ILE A 12 -6.51 -4.79 -43.13
CA ILE A 12 -6.42 -6.12 -42.50
C ILE A 12 -5.70 -6.04 -41.14
N GLU A 13 -4.64 -5.24 -41.06
CA GLU A 13 -3.89 -5.06 -39.82
C GLU A 13 -4.72 -4.33 -38.74
N MET A 14 -5.46 -3.30 -39.12
CA MET A 14 -6.37 -2.58 -38.21
C MET A 14 -7.53 -3.47 -37.73
N ALA A 15 -8.07 -4.34 -38.58
CA ALA A 15 -9.08 -5.31 -38.19
C ALA A 15 -8.55 -6.35 -37.18
N LYS A 16 -7.29 -6.81 -37.36
CA LYS A 16 -6.61 -7.67 -36.38
C LYS A 16 -6.42 -6.94 -35.05
N ARG A 17 -5.91 -5.71 -35.05
CA ARG A 17 -5.74 -4.90 -33.83
C ARG A 17 -7.06 -4.70 -33.09
N LYS A 18 -8.15 -4.38 -33.79
CA LYS A 18 -9.49 -4.22 -33.19
C LYS A 18 -10.02 -5.51 -32.55
N LYS A 19 -9.77 -6.67 -33.17
CA LYS A 19 -10.12 -7.99 -32.62
C LYS A 19 -9.29 -8.33 -31.37
N THR A 20 -8.00 -7.99 -31.37
CA THR A 20 -7.11 -8.14 -30.20
C THR A 20 -7.58 -7.27 -29.04
N VAL A 21 -7.86 -5.98 -29.29
CA VAL A 21 -8.37 -5.05 -28.26
C VAL A 21 -9.69 -5.53 -27.66
N MET A 22 -10.65 -5.98 -28.46
CA MET A 22 -11.91 -6.52 -27.94
C MET A 22 -11.73 -7.82 -27.14
N THR A 23 -10.73 -8.64 -27.47
CA THR A 23 -10.41 -9.86 -26.72
C THR A 23 -9.78 -9.51 -25.37
N VAL A 24 -8.88 -8.53 -25.34
CA VAL A 24 -8.27 -7.99 -24.11
C VAL A 24 -9.34 -7.38 -23.19
N ILE A 25 -10.27 -6.60 -23.73
CA ILE A 25 -11.38 -6.03 -22.95
C ILE A 25 -12.23 -7.13 -22.29
N LYS A 26 -12.60 -8.19 -23.04
CA LYS A 26 -13.37 -9.31 -22.48
C LYS A 26 -12.61 -10.08 -21.40
N VAL A 27 -11.30 -10.25 -21.56
CA VAL A 27 -10.44 -10.90 -20.54
C VAL A 27 -10.34 -10.02 -19.29
N ILE A 28 -10.17 -8.70 -19.43
CA ILE A 28 -10.17 -7.76 -18.31
C ILE A 28 -11.53 -7.77 -17.57
N SER A 29 -12.64 -7.76 -18.29
CA SER A 29 -13.98 -7.84 -17.70
C SER A 29 -14.22 -9.17 -16.95
N ALA A 30 -13.69 -10.28 -17.47
CA ALA A 30 -13.77 -11.59 -16.80
C ALA A 30 -12.84 -11.69 -15.59
N LEU A 31 -11.65 -11.06 -15.63
CA LEU A 31 -10.71 -10.99 -14.50
C LEU A 31 -11.26 -10.12 -13.36
N LEU A 32 -11.94 -9.00 -13.67
CA LEU A 32 -12.67 -8.19 -12.70
C LEU A 32 -13.78 -8.97 -11.98
N ALA A 33 -14.44 -9.90 -12.67
CA ALA A 33 -15.47 -10.76 -12.08
C ALA A 33 -14.87 -11.89 -11.20
N ALA A 34 -13.64 -12.34 -11.49
CA ALA A 34 -12.98 -13.43 -10.77
C ALA A 34 -12.19 -12.96 -9.52
N ALA A 35 -11.74 -11.70 -9.49
CA ALA A 35 -10.98 -11.13 -8.37
C ALA A 35 -11.82 -10.85 -7.08
N LEU A 36 -13.13 -11.11 -7.11
CA LEU A 36 -14.05 -10.91 -5.98
C LEU A 36 -14.04 -12.04 -4.92
N LEU A 37 -13.15 -13.04 -5.03
CA LEU A 37 -13.29 -14.29 -4.27
C LEU A 37 -12.14 -14.73 -3.37
N ALA A 38 -11.04 -13.99 -3.22
CA ALA A 38 -10.00 -14.39 -2.27
C ALA A 38 -9.12 -13.23 -1.81
N THR A 39 -9.22 -12.85 -0.54
CA THR A 39 -8.12 -12.84 0.45
C THR A 39 -8.59 -12.24 1.78
N ALA A 40 -8.24 -12.92 2.88
CA ALA A 40 -8.47 -12.44 4.23
C ALA A 40 -7.46 -11.32 4.56
N VAL A 41 -7.95 -10.13 4.92
CA VAL A 41 -7.14 -8.99 5.35
C VAL A 41 -7.48 -8.69 6.81
N PHE A 42 -6.45 -8.63 7.66
CA PHE A 42 -6.55 -8.33 9.08
C PHE A 42 -7.03 -6.88 9.29
N VAL A 43 -8.04 -6.71 10.15
CA VAL A 43 -8.66 -5.40 10.45
C VAL A 43 -7.71 -4.52 11.28
N ILE A 44 -7.36 -3.35 10.76
CA ILE A 44 -6.89 -2.21 11.56
C ILE A 44 -8.11 -1.31 11.79
N VAL A 45 -8.57 -1.23 13.04
CA VAL A 45 -9.63 -0.28 13.45
C VAL A 45 -8.94 0.99 13.94
N ASP A 46 -9.15 2.10 13.24
CA ASP A 46 -8.81 3.43 13.76
C ASP A 46 -9.97 3.96 14.62
N ILE A 47 -9.67 4.28 15.88
CA ILE A 47 -10.62 4.83 16.85
C ILE A 47 -10.69 6.35 16.64
N VAL A 48 -11.73 6.83 15.97
CA VAL A 48 -12.10 8.26 15.99
C VAL A 48 -13.13 8.47 17.09
N ASN A 49 -12.71 9.15 18.16
CA ASN A 49 -13.49 9.38 19.36
C ASN A 49 -14.26 10.71 19.24
N ASP A 50 -15.29 10.76 18.40
CA ASP A 50 -16.15 11.94 18.29
C ASP A 50 -17.27 11.90 19.34
N ASN A 51 -17.06 12.66 20.42
CA ASN A 51 -18.12 13.06 21.34
C ASN A 51 -19.08 14.01 20.62
N VAL A 52 -20.16 13.47 20.04
CA VAL A 52 -21.31 14.26 19.60
C VAL A 52 -22.56 13.78 20.33
N SER A 53 -23.04 14.65 21.23
CA SER A 53 -24.39 14.60 21.77
C SER A 53 -25.38 15.19 20.76
N SER A 54 -26.41 14.43 20.38
CA SER A 54 -27.76 14.99 20.27
C SER A 54 -28.82 13.89 20.25
N SER A 55 -29.90 14.24 20.92
CA SER A 55 -31.19 13.58 21.10
C SER A 55 -31.85 13.13 19.79
N ASP A 56 -32.58 12.01 19.86
CA ASP A 56 -34.00 11.95 19.50
C ASP A 56 -34.63 10.71 20.15
N GLU A 57 -35.68 10.95 20.94
CA GLU A 57 -36.51 9.94 21.59
C GLU A 57 -37.57 9.42 20.60
N GLU A 58 -37.57 8.11 20.37
CA GLU A 58 -38.81 7.36 20.19
C GLU A 58 -38.62 5.94 20.75
N GLY A 59 -39.05 5.76 22.01
CA GLY A 59 -39.25 4.52 22.76
C GLY A 59 -38.26 3.36 22.56
N SER A 60 -37.23 3.24 23.39
CA SER A 60 -36.42 2.01 23.42
C SER A 60 -36.30 1.41 24.81
N LYS A 61 -36.79 0.17 24.92
CA LYS A 61 -36.46 -0.82 25.94
C LYS A 61 -34.96 -0.78 26.24
N ALA A 62 -34.58 -1.09 27.49
CA ALA A 62 -33.18 -1.24 27.88
C ALA A 62 -32.40 -2.04 26.82
N SER A 63 -31.34 -1.43 26.25
CA SER A 63 -30.49 -2.09 25.26
C SER A 63 -29.57 -3.05 26.00
N TYR A 64 -29.91 -4.34 25.98
CA TYR A 64 -29.09 -5.43 26.54
C TYR A 64 -27.89 -5.78 25.63
N ILE A 65 -27.76 -5.06 24.52
CA ILE A 65 -26.64 -5.10 23.57
C ILE A 65 -25.88 -3.79 23.73
N GLN A 66 -24.56 -3.88 23.91
CA GLN A 66 -23.66 -2.74 24.00
C GLN A 66 -22.59 -2.87 22.91
N ALA A 67 -22.21 -1.77 22.26
CA ALA A 67 -21.10 -1.82 21.32
C ALA A 67 -19.77 -1.94 22.09
N THR A 68 -18.85 -2.77 21.59
CA THR A 68 -17.50 -2.92 22.15
C THR A 68 -16.60 -1.73 21.84
N GLN A 69 -16.96 -0.99 20.80
CA GLN A 69 -16.33 0.24 20.34
C GLN A 69 -17.44 1.30 20.19
N GLY A 70 -17.12 2.55 19.91
CA GLY A 70 -18.12 3.62 19.80
C GLY A 70 -19.31 3.29 18.88
N LYS A 71 -20.34 4.16 18.81
CA LYS A 71 -21.56 3.92 18.01
C LYS A 71 -21.32 3.77 16.49
N LYS A 72 -20.09 3.95 16.03
CA LYS A 72 -19.62 3.85 14.65
C LYS A 72 -18.32 3.05 14.62
N VAL A 73 -18.19 2.17 13.63
CA VAL A 73 -16.96 1.44 13.29
C VAL A 73 -16.57 1.80 11.86
N THR A 74 -15.32 2.20 11.66
CA THR A 74 -14.78 2.57 10.35
C THR A 74 -13.92 1.43 9.80
N VAL A 75 -14.10 1.10 8.52
CA VAL A 75 -13.36 0.06 7.80
C VAL A 75 -13.02 0.53 6.40
N LYS A 76 -11.98 -0.03 5.78
CA LYS A 76 -11.64 0.27 4.39
C LYS A 76 -12.50 -0.55 3.43
N GLN A 77 -12.78 0.00 2.26
CA GLN A 77 -13.40 -0.75 1.17
C GLN A 77 -12.68 -2.09 0.92
N GLY A 78 -13.45 -3.17 0.77
CA GLY A 78 -12.97 -4.53 0.57
C GLY A 78 -12.59 -5.28 1.86
N SER A 79 -12.63 -4.64 3.03
CA SER A 79 -12.29 -5.30 4.31
C SER A 79 -13.28 -6.39 4.70
N THR A 80 -12.85 -7.35 5.51
CA THR A 80 -13.75 -8.28 6.21
C THR A 80 -14.10 -7.76 7.60
N VAL A 81 -15.34 -7.98 8.06
CA VAL A 81 -15.81 -7.53 9.38
C VAL A 81 -16.41 -8.70 10.16
N SER A 82 -15.94 -8.91 11.39
CA SER A 82 -16.58 -9.82 12.36
C SER A 82 -17.61 -9.05 13.17
N TYR A 83 -18.87 -9.06 12.73
CA TYR A 83 -19.94 -8.27 13.37
C TYR A 83 -20.25 -8.69 14.81
N TYR A 84 -20.10 -9.98 15.13
CA TYR A 84 -20.32 -10.49 16.50
C TYR A 84 -19.33 -9.95 17.52
N SER A 85 -18.10 -9.57 17.10
CA SER A 85 -17.11 -8.97 18.01
C SER A 85 -17.32 -7.46 18.24
N LEU A 86 -18.23 -6.83 17.50
CA LEU A 86 -18.49 -5.39 17.62
C LEU A 86 -19.49 -5.06 18.74
N VAL A 87 -20.13 -6.08 19.32
CA VAL A 87 -21.10 -5.91 20.40
C VAL A 87 -20.90 -6.96 21.49
N THR A 88 -21.30 -6.61 22.71
CA THR A 88 -21.47 -7.53 23.83
C THR A 88 -22.94 -7.59 24.22
N VAL A 89 -23.35 -8.74 24.76
CA VAL A 89 -24.66 -8.93 25.37
C VAL A 89 -24.47 -8.96 26.88
N ASP A 90 -25.35 -8.29 27.62
CA ASP A 90 -25.38 -8.34 29.08
C ASP A 90 -25.40 -9.79 29.56
N GLU A 91 -24.54 -10.13 30.54
CA GLU A 91 -24.32 -11.49 31.03
C GLU A 91 -25.61 -12.18 31.47
N LYS A 92 -26.60 -11.42 31.95
CA LYS A 92 -27.93 -11.94 32.32
C LYS A 92 -28.64 -12.62 31.14
N TYR A 93 -28.30 -12.25 29.93
CA TYR A 93 -28.88 -12.76 28.69
C TYR A 93 -27.86 -13.56 27.86
N ALA A 94 -26.78 -14.05 28.46
CA ALA A 94 -25.73 -14.79 27.75
C ALA A 94 -26.23 -16.07 27.03
N ASN A 95 -27.38 -16.63 27.45
CA ASN A 95 -28.01 -17.79 26.84
C ASN A 95 -29.02 -17.45 25.72
N TYR A 96 -29.17 -16.17 25.39
CA TYR A 96 -30.11 -15.68 24.38
C TYR A 96 -29.41 -15.65 23.00
N GLN A 97 -30.18 -15.81 21.93
CA GLN A 97 -29.62 -15.80 20.57
C GLN A 97 -29.42 -14.36 20.09
N LEU A 98 -28.26 -14.07 19.50
CA LEU A 98 -28.00 -12.80 18.80
C LEU A 98 -28.09 -13.01 17.29
N ASP A 99 -29.09 -12.40 16.67
CA ASP A 99 -29.26 -12.33 15.21
C ASP A 99 -28.66 -11.03 14.69
N VAL A 100 -27.96 -11.09 13.56
CA VAL A 100 -27.21 -9.98 12.99
C VAL A 100 -27.59 -9.79 11.53
N ASP A 101 -28.30 -8.71 11.25
CA ASP A 101 -28.69 -8.32 9.90
C ASP A 101 -27.66 -7.37 9.30
N THR A 102 -26.92 -7.88 8.32
CA THR A 102 -25.91 -7.16 7.53
C THR A 102 -26.35 -6.98 6.09
N SER A 103 -27.63 -7.25 5.74
CA SER A 103 -28.07 -7.34 4.34
C SER A 103 -27.92 -6.02 3.56
N LYS A 104 -27.78 -4.91 4.28
CA LYS A 104 -27.61 -3.56 3.72
C LYS A 104 -26.15 -3.14 3.66
N VAL A 105 -25.22 -3.90 4.22
CA VAL A 105 -23.81 -3.53 4.26
C VAL A 105 -23.13 -3.98 2.97
N ASP A 106 -22.56 -3.03 2.25
CA ASP A 106 -21.69 -3.30 1.11
C ASP A 106 -20.27 -2.85 1.44
N LEU A 107 -19.44 -3.80 1.86
CA LEU A 107 -18.04 -3.51 2.18
C LEU A 107 -17.21 -3.16 0.94
N ASN A 108 -17.73 -3.40 -0.27
CA ASN A 108 -17.03 -3.08 -1.52
C ASN A 108 -17.43 -1.71 -2.08
N LYS A 109 -18.29 -0.96 -1.39
CA LYS A 109 -18.70 0.36 -1.82
C LYS A 109 -18.55 1.36 -0.68
N PRO A 110 -17.85 2.49 -0.88
CA PRO A 110 -17.76 3.53 0.14
C PRO A 110 -19.13 4.04 0.55
N GLY A 111 -19.32 4.27 1.84
CA GLY A 111 -20.61 4.68 2.38
C GLY A 111 -20.81 4.36 3.86
N SER A 112 -21.98 4.74 4.36
CA SER A 112 -22.41 4.45 5.74
C SER A 112 -23.53 3.43 5.71
N TYR A 113 -23.34 2.32 6.41
CA TYR A 113 -24.26 1.20 6.43
C TYR A 113 -24.70 0.88 7.85
N ILE A 114 -25.96 0.50 8.01
CA ILE A 114 -26.52 0.12 9.31
C ILE A 114 -26.53 -1.39 9.43
N VAL A 115 -25.83 -1.92 10.44
CA VAL A 115 -25.98 -3.30 10.91
C VAL A 115 -27.03 -3.31 12.02
N THR A 116 -27.99 -4.23 11.94
CA THR A 116 -29.02 -4.37 12.97
C THR A 116 -28.84 -5.66 13.75
N TYR A 117 -28.61 -5.55 15.05
CA TYR A 117 -28.52 -6.66 15.98
C TYR A 117 -29.86 -6.86 16.68
N LYS A 118 -30.34 -8.10 16.76
CA LYS A 118 -31.56 -8.47 17.48
C LYS A 118 -31.23 -9.56 18.50
N LEU A 119 -31.56 -9.31 19.77
CA LEU A 119 -31.45 -10.32 20.81
C LEU A 119 -32.80 -11.04 20.94
N LEU A 120 -32.80 -12.36 20.79
CA LEU A 120 -33.99 -13.21 20.83
C LEU A 120 -33.99 -14.07 22.09
N ASP A 121 -35.15 -14.18 22.74
CA ASP A 121 -35.36 -15.12 23.83
C ASP A 121 -35.45 -16.57 23.37
N SER A 122 -35.60 -17.49 24.33
CA SER A 122 -35.71 -18.93 24.06
C SER A 122 -36.89 -19.30 23.16
N ASP A 123 -37.92 -18.45 23.09
CA ASP A 123 -39.11 -18.64 22.26
C ASP A 123 -38.96 -17.98 20.88
N GLY A 124 -37.78 -17.43 20.57
CA GLY A 124 -37.49 -16.75 19.30
C GLY A 124 -38.09 -15.36 19.20
N LYS A 125 -38.52 -14.75 20.31
CA LYS A 125 -39.07 -13.39 20.33
C LYS A 125 -37.95 -12.37 20.53
N THR A 126 -37.92 -11.34 19.68
CA THR A 126 -36.97 -10.23 19.83
C THR A 126 -37.28 -9.42 21.09
N ILE A 127 -36.33 -9.41 22.02
CA ILE A 127 -36.41 -8.67 23.28
C ILE A 127 -35.63 -7.34 23.24
N SER A 128 -34.61 -7.24 22.37
CA SER A 128 -33.81 -6.02 22.19
C SER A 128 -33.35 -5.86 20.74
N THR A 129 -33.18 -4.62 20.31
CA THR A 129 -32.67 -4.28 18.98
C THR A 129 -31.65 -3.16 19.09
N TYR A 130 -30.48 -3.35 18.49
CA TYR A 130 -29.40 -2.37 18.47
C TYR A 130 -28.95 -2.12 17.04
N LYS A 131 -28.64 -0.86 16.71
CA LYS A 131 -28.16 -0.46 15.38
C LYS A 131 -26.74 0.08 15.51
N LEU A 132 -25.81 -0.47 14.74
CA LEU A 132 -24.43 0.00 14.66
C LEU A 132 -24.17 0.56 13.26
N THR A 133 -23.46 1.67 13.20
CA THR A 133 -23.04 2.26 11.93
C THR A 133 -21.68 1.71 11.52
N ILE A 134 -21.59 1.15 10.32
CA ILE A 134 -20.34 0.76 9.66
C ILE A 134 -20.05 1.80 8.58
N VAL A 135 -18.92 2.49 8.68
CA VAL A 135 -18.47 3.42 7.64
C VAL A 135 -17.37 2.73 6.83
N VAL A 136 -17.65 2.54 5.55
CA VAL A 136 -16.71 2.03 4.57
C VAL A 136 -16.07 3.25 3.92
N GLU A 137 -14.78 3.43 4.16
CA GLU A 137 -14.00 4.48 3.53
C GLU A 137 -13.51 4.05 2.16
N GLU A 138 -13.48 5.02 1.25
CA GLU A 138 -12.92 4.88 -0.09
C GLU A 138 -11.41 4.62 -0.04
N ILE A 139 -10.95 3.72 -0.92
CA ILE A 139 -9.54 3.68 -1.26
C ILE A 139 -9.31 4.88 -2.18
N ASP A 140 -8.39 5.77 -1.78
CA ASP A 140 -7.89 6.88 -2.60
C ASP A 140 -7.77 6.44 -4.08
N GLU A 141 -8.61 7.01 -4.96
CA GLU A 141 -8.72 6.60 -6.38
C GLU A 141 -7.34 6.63 -7.07
N ASP A 142 -6.48 7.58 -6.68
CA ASP A 142 -5.11 7.70 -7.19
C ASP A 142 -4.25 6.50 -6.76
N LYS A 143 -4.41 6.01 -5.52
CA LYS A 143 -3.74 4.78 -5.07
C LYS A 143 -4.28 3.53 -5.76
N GLN A 144 -5.57 3.48 -6.07
CA GLN A 144 -6.13 2.35 -6.81
C GLN A 144 -5.54 2.27 -8.23
N ALA A 145 -5.47 3.41 -8.93
CA ALA A 145 -4.84 3.49 -10.25
C ALA A 145 -3.35 3.13 -10.18
N LEU A 146 -2.63 3.63 -9.17
CA LEU A 146 -1.24 3.29 -8.91
C LEU A 146 -1.05 1.78 -8.69
N PHE A 147 -1.87 1.15 -7.85
CA PHE A 147 -1.76 -0.28 -7.55
C PHE A 147 -2.07 -1.17 -8.74
N ALA A 148 -2.92 -0.74 -9.68
CA ALA A 148 -3.09 -1.45 -10.95
C ALA A 148 -1.80 -1.46 -11.78
N LEU A 149 -1.05 -0.34 -11.80
CA LEU A 149 0.26 -0.25 -12.47
C LEU A 149 1.30 -1.10 -11.75
N VAL A 150 1.36 -1.01 -10.42
CA VAL A 150 2.27 -1.81 -9.58
C VAL A 150 2.02 -3.31 -9.80
N LYS A 151 0.76 -3.75 -9.80
CA LYS A 151 0.38 -5.14 -10.08
C LYS A 151 0.92 -5.61 -11.43
N ALA A 152 0.74 -4.83 -12.49
CA ALA A 152 1.23 -5.19 -13.82
C ALA A 152 2.77 -5.35 -13.86
N LYS A 153 3.50 -4.48 -13.16
CA LYS A 153 4.96 -4.58 -13.05
C LYS A 153 5.39 -5.74 -12.15
N ALA A 154 4.73 -5.94 -11.02
CA ALA A 154 4.94 -7.05 -10.11
C ALA A 154 4.79 -8.41 -10.83
N ASP A 155 3.72 -8.58 -11.59
CA ASP A 155 3.49 -9.78 -12.39
C ASP A 155 4.66 -10.02 -13.39
N SER A 156 5.18 -8.95 -14.01
CA SER A 156 6.29 -9.04 -14.98
C SER A 156 7.63 -9.47 -14.36
N ILE A 157 7.82 -9.28 -13.06
CA ILE A 157 9.06 -9.63 -12.33
C ILE A 157 8.89 -10.90 -11.46
N GLY A 158 7.78 -11.62 -11.66
CA GLY A 158 7.48 -12.88 -10.97
C GLY A 158 6.97 -12.69 -9.53
N LEU A 159 6.40 -11.52 -9.22
CA LEU A 159 5.74 -11.21 -7.94
C LEU A 159 4.21 -11.22 -8.08
N SER A 160 3.66 -12.18 -8.82
CA SER A 160 2.20 -12.37 -8.88
C SER A 160 1.62 -12.76 -7.52
N GLU A 161 0.34 -12.47 -7.31
CA GLU A 161 -0.41 -12.81 -6.08
C GLU A 161 -0.24 -14.27 -5.63
N GLU A 162 -0.13 -15.21 -6.58
CA GLU A 162 0.10 -16.62 -6.24
C GLU A 162 1.55 -16.89 -5.86
N ALA A 163 2.51 -16.32 -6.60
CA ALA A 163 3.93 -16.51 -6.33
C ALA A 163 4.31 -16.03 -4.93
N VAL A 164 3.85 -14.83 -4.54
CA VAL A 164 4.22 -14.20 -3.27
C VAL A 164 3.78 -14.98 -2.02
N LYS A 165 2.75 -15.84 -2.12
CA LYS A 165 2.30 -16.70 -0.99
C LYS A 165 3.38 -17.67 -0.51
N SER A 166 4.33 -18.01 -1.37
CA SER A 166 5.44 -18.92 -1.07
C SER A 166 6.76 -18.20 -0.77
N MET A 167 6.78 -16.86 -0.88
CA MET A 167 7.99 -16.05 -0.75
C MET A 167 8.10 -15.43 0.63
N THR A 168 9.33 -15.23 1.10
CA THR A 168 9.57 -14.36 2.25
C THR A 168 9.48 -12.90 1.84
N LYS A 169 9.14 -12.00 2.78
CA LYS A 169 9.22 -10.54 2.55
C LYS A 169 10.61 -10.13 2.07
N GLU A 170 11.64 -10.80 2.57
CA GLU A 170 13.02 -10.65 2.12
C GLU A 170 13.15 -10.88 0.61
N GLN A 171 12.66 -12.00 0.07
CA GLN A 171 12.72 -12.28 -1.37
C GLN A 171 11.90 -11.29 -2.19
N ILE A 172 10.74 -10.87 -1.68
CA ILE A 172 9.87 -9.88 -2.33
C ILE A 172 10.59 -8.52 -2.43
N VAL A 173 11.15 -8.02 -1.32
CA VAL A 173 11.90 -6.75 -1.27
C VAL A 173 13.10 -6.77 -2.22
N ARG A 174 13.84 -7.88 -2.34
CA ARG A 174 14.96 -7.99 -3.29
C ARG A 174 14.50 -7.92 -4.74
N LYS A 175 13.41 -8.61 -5.09
CA LYS A 175 12.86 -8.51 -6.45
C LYS A 175 12.39 -7.10 -6.79
N ILE A 176 11.80 -6.39 -5.82
CA ILE A 176 11.44 -4.98 -5.99
C ILE A 176 12.71 -4.14 -6.20
N TYR A 177 13.75 -4.36 -5.39
CA TYR A 177 15.04 -3.68 -5.52
C TYR A 177 15.66 -3.87 -6.91
N ASP A 178 15.75 -5.12 -7.37
CA ASP A 178 16.33 -5.46 -8.67
C ASP A 178 15.53 -4.82 -9.81
N TYR A 179 14.20 -4.74 -9.69
CA TYR A 179 13.38 -4.03 -10.67
C TYR A 179 13.61 -2.52 -10.65
N VAL A 180 13.55 -1.88 -9.48
CA VAL A 180 13.61 -0.42 -9.35
C VAL A 180 15.00 0.11 -9.64
N LYS A 181 16.04 -0.51 -9.06
CA LYS A 181 17.44 -0.10 -9.26
C LYS A 181 18.00 -0.58 -10.60
N ASP A 182 17.63 -1.78 -11.00
CA ASP A 182 18.16 -2.47 -12.18
C ASP A 182 19.70 -2.44 -12.19
N PRO A 183 20.36 -3.13 -11.24
CA PRO A 183 21.80 -2.98 -11.00
C PRO A 183 22.65 -3.41 -12.20
N ASP A 184 22.15 -4.34 -13.02
CA ASP A 184 22.87 -4.89 -14.17
C ASP A 184 22.73 -4.05 -15.44
N ALA A 185 21.73 -3.16 -15.51
CA ALA A 185 21.52 -2.32 -16.68
C ALA A 185 22.51 -1.16 -16.79
N THR A 186 22.73 -0.65 -18.01
CA THR A 186 23.36 0.67 -18.16
C THR A 186 22.40 1.77 -17.73
N PRO A 187 22.87 2.99 -17.38
CA PRO A 187 21.97 4.11 -17.05
C PRO A 187 20.91 4.41 -18.11
N SER A 188 21.21 4.12 -19.38
CA SER A 188 20.29 4.29 -20.51
C SER A 188 19.43 3.07 -20.80
N GLU A 189 19.47 2.02 -20.00
CA GLU A 189 18.66 0.80 -20.18
C GLU A 189 17.88 0.43 -18.92
N ALA A 190 18.23 1.02 -17.78
CA ALA A 190 17.58 0.77 -16.51
C ALA A 190 16.06 1.01 -16.57
N ASN A 191 15.31 0.15 -15.87
CA ASN A 191 13.87 0.27 -15.72
C ASN A 191 13.42 1.66 -15.24
N ILE A 192 14.21 2.30 -14.38
CA ILE A 192 14.09 3.73 -14.06
C ILE A 192 15.43 4.38 -14.41
N ARG A 193 15.42 5.35 -15.30
CA ARG A 193 16.62 6.13 -15.66
C ARG A 193 16.81 7.23 -14.64
N PHE A 194 18.00 7.28 -14.03
CA PHE A 194 18.30 8.35 -13.08
C PHE A 194 18.46 9.70 -13.81
N THR A 195 17.79 10.73 -13.30
CA THR A 195 17.94 12.14 -13.71
C THR A 195 17.93 13.03 -12.48
N ASP A 196 18.55 14.21 -12.54
CA ASP A 196 18.52 15.19 -11.44
C ASP A 196 17.19 15.98 -11.36
N GLU A 197 16.20 15.60 -12.16
CA GLU A 197 14.88 16.22 -12.25
C GLU A 197 13.81 15.25 -11.71
N SER A 198 12.95 15.73 -10.81
CA SER A 198 11.65 15.13 -10.48
C SER A 198 10.51 15.92 -11.11
N ASN A 199 9.35 15.27 -11.24
CA ASN A 199 8.16 15.89 -11.84
C ASN A 199 7.36 16.76 -10.85
N ILE A 200 7.83 16.93 -9.61
CA ILE A 200 7.13 17.63 -8.54
C ILE A 200 7.84 18.93 -8.11
N PRO A 201 7.07 20.01 -7.86
CA PRO A 201 7.59 21.37 -7.85
C PRO A 201 8.34 21.79 -6.57
N ASP A 202 8.20 21.06 -5.45
CA ASP A 202 8.99 21.36 -4.23
C ASP A 202 9.11 20.15 -3.30
N ILE A 203 10.23 19.44 -3.40
CA ILE A 203 10.58 18.29 -2.56
C ILE A 203 11.13 18.69 -1.17
N ASN A 204 11.33 19.98 -0.89
CA ASN A 204 11.90 20.44 0.38
C ASN A 204 10.85 20.84 1.43
N ARG A 205 9.56 20.83 1.08
CA ARG A 205 8.44 21.11 2.00
C ARG A 205 8.36 20.10 3.15
N ASP A 206 7.85 20.48 4.31
CA ASP A 206 7.79 19.56 5.47
C ASP A 206 6.85 18.36 5.27
N ASP A 207 5.84 18.52 4.42
CA ASP A 207 4.89 17.51 3.97
C ASP A 207 5.34 16.81 2.67
N TRP A 208 6.66 16.65 2.48
CA TRP A 208 7.29 16.06 1.29
C TRP A 208 6.77 14.66 0.92
N GLU A 209 6.22 13.91 1.88
CA GLU A 209 5.65 12.59 1.66
C GLU A 209 4.21 12.65 1.12
N THR A 210 3.61 13.82 0.86
CA THR A 210 2.22 13.89 0.36
C THR A 210 2.09 13.56 -1.13
N ASP A 211 3.13 13.79 -1.92
CA ASP A 211 3.09 13.70 -3.39
C ASP A 211 3.55 12.33 -3.95
N TRP A 212 3.90 11.36 -3.10
CA TRP A 212 4.54 10.10 -3.55
C TRP A 212 3.66 9.27 -4.48
N VAL A 213 2.34 9.27 -4.27
CA VAL A 213 1.37 8.54 -5.12
C VAL A 213 1.41 9.09 -6.54
N LYS A 214 1.41 10.41 -6.67
CA LYS A 214 1.48 11.11 -7.96
C LYS A 214 2.81 10.82 -8.65
N GLU A 215 3.93 10.93 -7.94
CA GLU A 215 5.25 10.65 -8.51
C GLU A 215 5.38 9.20 -8.98
N ALA A 216 5.01 8.23 -8.14
CA ALA A 216 5.05 6.82 -8.49
C ALA A 216 4.16 6.51 -9.71
N THR A 217 2.97 7.12 -9.77
CA THR A 217 2.04 6.96 -10.89
C THR A 217 2.64 7.51 -12.18
N MET A 218 3.16 8.73 -12.17
CA MET A 218 3.79 9.35 -13.33
C MET A 218 4.99 8.53 -13.82
N ALA A 219 5.82 8.05 -12.89
CA ALA A 219 6.97 7.21 -13.21
C ALA A 219 6.54 5.90 -13.87
N LEU A 220 5.55 5.20 -13.31
CA LEU A 220 5.10 3.89 -13.83
C LEU A 220 4.28 3.97 -15.12
N MET A 221 3.65 5.12 -15.42
CA MET A 221 2.95 5.37 -16.68
C MET A 221 3.87 5.80 -17.82
N SER A 222 5.02 6.40 -17.50
CA SER A 222 5.94 6.93 -18.52
C SER A 222 6.58 5.81 -19.33
N ALA A 223 6.61 5.97 -20.66
CA ALA A 223 7.35 5.06 -21.54
C ALA A 223 8.87 5.12 -21.35
N ASN A 224 9.36 6.26 -20.84
CA ASN A 224 10.78 6.53 -20.60
C ASN A 224 11.03 6.75 -19.10
N MET A 225 10.41 5.93 -18.25
CA MET A 225 10.51 5.96 -16.78
C MET A 225 11.85 6.57 -16.30
N GLN A 226 11.82 7.82 -15.84
CA GLN A 226 12.99 8.58 -15.43
C GLN A 226 12.66 9.42 -14.22
N GLY A 227 13.66 9.68 -13.37
CA GLY A 227 13.49 10.54 -12.20
C GLY A 227 14.67 10.51 -11.24
N ASP A 228 14.52 11.28 -10.17
CA ASP A 228 15.53 11.45 -9.11
C ASP A 228 15.29 10.49 -7.94
N CYS A 229 16.04 10.65 -6.84
CA CYS A 229 15.90 9.84 -5.62
C CYS A 229 14.46 9.76 -5.08
N TYR A 230 13.64 10.81 -5.23
CA TYR A 230 12.25 10.80 -4.78
C TYR A 230 11.38 9.87 -5.64
N THR A 231 11.65 9.81 -6.95
CA THR A 231 11.00 8.86 -7.87
C THR A 231 11.31 7.41 -7.48
N TYR A 232 12.58 7.08 -7.21
CA TYR A 232 12.99 5.74 -6.78
C TYR A 232 12.34 5.34 -5.44
N TYR A 233 12.33 6.28 -4.49
CA TYR A 233 11.64 6.15 -3.20
C TYR A 233 10.14 5.86 -3.38
N SER A 234 9.47 6.66 -4.22
CA SER A 234 8.02 6.63 -4.40
C SER A 234 7.57 5.36 -5.12
N VAL A 235 8.29 4.92 -6.16
CA VAL A 235 8.00 3.65 -6.83
C VAL A 235 8.22 2.48 -5.86
N SER A 236 9.31 2.48 -5.08
CA SER A 236 9.57 1.43 -4.10
C SER A 236 8.47 1.38 -3.03
N LYS A 237 8.08 2.54 -2.49
CA LYS A 237 6.95 2.66 -1.55
C LYS A 237 5.66 2.11 -2.15
N ALA A 238 5.36 2.39 -3.42
CA ALA A 238 4.18 1.86 -4.09
C ALA A 238 4.14 0.33 -4.10
N PHE A 239 5.27 -0.34 -4.37
CA PHE A 239 5.36 -1.80 -4.26
C PHE A 239 5.20 -2.28 -2.82
N PHE A 240 5.82 -1.62 -1.83
CA PHE A 240 5.70 -2.03 -0.44
C PHE A 240 4.27 -1.91 0.09
N GLU A 241 3.58 -0.82 -0.22
CA GLU A 241 2.18 -0.61 0.13
C GLU A 241 1.28 -1.65 -0.56
N TYR A 242 1.53 -1.95 -1.84
CA TYR A 242 0.78 -2.98 -2.57
C TYR A 242 0.94 -4.40 -1.99
N PHE A 243 2.14 -4.75 -1.49
CA PHE A 243 2.42 -6.04 -0.87
C PHE A 243 2.24 -6.07 0.65
N GLU A 244 1.67 -5.02 1.24
CA GLU A 244 1.47 -4.89 2.69
C GLU A 244 2.78 -5.08 3.49
N ILE A 245 3.90 -4.60 2.94
CA ILE A 245 5.20 -4.54 3.60
C ILE A 245 5.31 -3.19 4.29
N GLU A 246 5.28 -3.19 5.62
CA GLU A 246 5.40 -1.95 6.39
C GLU A 246 6.70 -1.23 6.02
N ASN A 247 6.58 0.07 5.72
CA ASN A 247 7.67 0.90 5.28
C ASN A 247 7.50 2.32 5.84
N VAL A 248 8.61 3.03 6.02
CA VAL A 248 8.63 4.45 6.37
C VAL A 248 9.58 5.16 5.42
N GLY A 249 9.17 6.34 4.93
CA GLY A 249 10.04 7.19 4.13
C GLY A 249 11.01 7.98 4.98
N ILE A 250 12.25 8.08 4.54
CA ILE A 250 13.29 8.88 5.18
C ILE A 250 13.72 9.98 4.22
N ARG A 251 13.81 11.20 4.74
CA ARG A 251 14.40 12.35 4.08
C ARG A 251 15.71 12.73 4.78
N ARG A 252 16.76 12.98 3.99
CA ARG A 252 18.01 13.57 4.51
C ARG A 252 17.69 14.92 5.18
N GLU A 253 18.32 15.16 6.32
CA GLU A 253 18.11 16.39 7.08
C GLU A 253 18.50 17.64 6.27
N VAL A 254 17.62 18.65 6.30
CA VAL A 254 17.83 19.93 5.61
C VAL A 254 18.98 20.68 6.29
N GLY A 255 19.89 21.24 5.50
CA GLY A 255 21.08 21.92 6.02
C GLY A 255 22.25 20.99 6.34
N SER A 256 22.20 19.72 5.90
CA SER A 256 23.39 18.84 5.89
C SER A 256 24.54 19.45 5.08
N ALA A 257 25.78 19.02 5.32
CA ALA A 257 26.95 19.55 4.61
C ALA A 257 26.91 19.30 3.08
N ILE A 258 26.05 18.38 2.61
CA ILE A 258 25.75 18.19 1.19
C ILE A 258 24.50 18.98 0.82
N SER A 259 24.62 19.83 -0.20
CA SER A 259 23.49 20.53 -0.81
C SER A 259 22.54 19.55 -1.52
N GLY A 260 21.23 19.78 -1.38
CA GLY A 260 20.18 18.95 -1.98
C GLY A 260 19.57 17.98 -0.98
N THR A 261 18.43 17.40 -1.32
CA THR A 261 17.73 16.40 -0.51
C THR A 261 18.05 14.99 -1.01
N HIS A 262 17.75 13.98 -0.19
CA HIS A 262 17.78 12.58 -0.59
C HIS A 262 16.66 11.83 0.11
N PHE A 263 16.06 10.87 -0.59
CA PHE A 263 14.92 10.10 -0.10
C PHE A 263 15.16 8.60 -0.26
N TRP A 264 14.81 7.85 0.76
CA TRP A 264 14.90 6.39 0.75
C TRP A 264 13.88 5.79 1.71
N ASN A 265 13.83 4.47 1.79
CA ASN A 265 12.87 3.75 2.63
C ASN A 265 13.59 3.06 3.80
N VAL A 266 12.84 2.81 4.87
CA VAL A 266 13.14 1.74 5.82
C VAL A 266 11.96 0.76 5.78
N VAL A 267 12.25 -0.54 5.70
CA VAL A 267 11.24 -1.58 5.45
C VAL A 267 11.28 -2.66 6.51
N ASN A 268 10.10 -3.15 6.92
CA ASN A 268 9.95 -4.24 7.88
C ASN A 268 9.74 -5.57 7.17
N ILE A 269 10.78 -6.42 7.17
CA ILE A 269 10.67 -7.79 6.65
C ILE A 269 10.24 -8.81 7.73
N GLY A 270 10.09 -8.36 8.97
CA GLY A 270 9.58 -9.14 10.10
C GLY A 270 8.05 -9.23 10.13
N THR A 271 7.55 -9.72 11.26
CA THR A 271 6.10 -9.70 11.57
C THR A 271 5.78 -8.47 12.42
N LYS A 272 4.48 -8.17 12.59
CA LYS A 272 4.03 -7.08 13.46
C LYS A 272 4.52 -7.25 14.91
N ASP A 273 4.53 -8.48 15.42
CA ASP A 273 4.97 -8.78 16.80
C ASP A 273 6.49 -8.89 16.96
N LYS A 274 7.21 -9.12 15.85
CA LYS A 274 8.66 -9.26 15.81
C LYS A 274 9.19 -8.50 14.59
N PRO A 275 9.13 -7.16 14.61
CA PRO A 275 9.56 -6.36 13.48
C PRO A 275 11.07 -6.51 13.28
N LYS A 276 11.48 -6.46 12.02
CA LYS A 276 12.87 -6.45 11.58
C LYS A 276 13.04 -5.39 10.51
N TRP A 277 13.50 -4.22 10.92
CA TRP A 277 13.62 -3.05 10.06
C TRP A 277 14.99 -2.98 9.40
N TYR A 278 15.03 -2.64 8.12
CA TYR A 278 16.27 -2.42 7.38
C TYR A 278 16.14 -1.21 6.48
N TYR A 279 17.23 -0.47 6.28
CA TYR A 279 17.24 0.60 5.28
C TYR A 279 17.23 0.01 3.87
N TYR A 280 16.59 0.72 2.96
CA TYR A 280 16.42 0.34 1.57
C TYR A 280 16.59 1.59 0.72
N ASP A 281 17.53 1.57 -0.22
CA ASP A 281 17.75 2.67 -1.15
C ASP A 281 18.06 2.14 -2.56
N ALA A 282 17.03 2.14 -3.40
CA ALA A 282 17.14 1.69 -4.78
C ALA A 282 17.77 2.74 -5.72
N THR A 283 18.08 3.94 -5.23
CA THR A 283 18.68 4.98 -6.06
C THR A 283 19.99 4.49 -6.67
N ARG A 284 20.22 4.81 -7.94
CA ARG A 284 21.45 4.44 -8.68
C ARG A 284 22.63 5.34 -8.27
N LEU A 285 22.95 5.32 -6.98
CA LEU A 285 24.09 6.03 -6.41
C LEU A 285 25.40 5.48 -6.98
N ALA A 286 26.38 6.35 -7.15
CA ALA A 286 27.70 5.98 -7.65
C ALA A 286 28.80 6.84 -7.02
N GLY A 287 30.05 6.39 -7.16
CA GLY A 287 31.22 7.12 -6.69
C GLY A 287 31.16 7.38 -5.17
N LYS A 288 31.30 8.64 -4.77
CA LYS A 288 31.34 9.01 -3.34
C LYS A 288 30.02 8.78 -2.60
N PHE A 289 28.91 8.63 -3.33
CA PHE A 289 27.57 8.44 -2.76
C PHE A 289 27.18 6.97 -2.59
N ALA A 290 27.90 6.03 -3.19
CA ALA A 290 27.65 4.60 -2.99
C ALA A 290 28.08 4.15 -1.59
N LEU A 291 27.26 3.29 -0.96
CA LEU A 291 27.53 2.77 0.40
C LEU A 291 28.86 2.04 0.52
N ASP A 292 29.20 1.24 -0.48
CA ASP A 292 30.44 0.48 -0.58
C ASP A 292 30.72 0.12 -2.04
N ASN A 293 31.73 -0.72 -2.27
CA ASN A 293 32.12 -1.17 -3.60
C ASN A 293 31.11 -2.14 -4.26
N THR A 294 30.13 -2.66 -3.51
CA THR A 294 29.06 -3.52 -4.05
C THR A 294 27.92 -2.69 -4.61
N ASN A 295 27.77 -1.44 -4.14
CA ASN A 295 26.62 -0.58 -4.44
C ASN A 295 25.26 -1.23 -4.11
N ASP A 296 25.26 -2.27 -3.27
CA ASP A 296 24.06 -2.91 -2.76
C ASP A 296 23.57 -2.17 -1.50
N ALA A 297 22.43 -1.52 -1.71
CA ALA A 297 21.72 -0.71 -0.75
C ALA A 297 20.34 -1.32 -0.42
N CYS A 298 20.19 -2.64 -0.60
CA CYS A 298 19.01 -3.39 -0.23
C CYS A 298 19.16 -4.05 1.14
N LEU A 299 18.19 -3.84 2.04
CA LEU A 299 18.17 -4.40 3.40
C LEU A 299 19.45 -4.12 4.20
N ILE A 300 19.85 -2.85 4.25
CA ILE A 300 21.04 -2.36 4.95
C ILE A 300 20.77 -2.31 6.46
N THR A 301 21.76 -2.73 7.24
CA THR A 301 21.74 -2.66 8.70
C THR A 301 22.14 -1.28 9.21
N LEU A 302 21.76 -0.96 10.44
CA LEU A 302 22.24 0.23 11.14
C LEU A 302 23.77 0.28 11.19
N ALA A 303 24.42 -0.84 11.53
CA ALA A 303 25.88 -0.90 11.60
C ALA A 303 26.57 -0.61 10.27
N LYS A 304 26.01 -1.08 9.14
CA LYS A 304 26.54 -0.79 7.80
C LYS A 304 26.37 0.69 7.45
N LEU A 305 25.23 1.28 7.77
CA LEU A 305 24.97 2.70 7.54
C LEU A 305 25.87 3.60 8.39
N GLU A 306 26.05 3.29 9.67
CA GLU A 306 26.96 4.00 10.57
C GLU A 306 28.43 3.90 10.12
N THR A 307 28.84 2.73 9.61
CA THR A 307 30.17 2.54 9.01
C THR A 307 30.37 3.47 7.82
N TYR A 308 29.37 3.58 6.93
CA TYR A 308 29.40 4.52 5.80
C TYR A 308 29.55 5.96 6.29
N VAL A 309 28.66 6.42 7.18
CA VAL A 309 28.67 7.79 7.72
C VAL A 309 30.02 8.12 8.36
N THR A 310 30.56 7.20 9.19
CA THR A 310 31.86 7.37 9.83
C THR A 310 33.01 7.44 8.82
N SER A 311 32.95 6.63 7.75
CA SER A 311 34.00 6.61 6.71
C SER A 311 34.01 7.86 5.80
N LYS A 312 32.87 8.55 5.69
CA LYS A 312 32.69 9.72 4.81
C LYS A 312 32.70 11.06 5.57
N GLY A 313 32.54 11.06 6.89
CA GLY A 313 32.57 12.26 7.72
C GLY A 313 31.31 13.13 7.61
N GLU A 314 31.44 14.43 7.87
CA GLU A 314 30.32 15.41 7.84
C GLU A 314 29.66 15.55 6.47
N GLU A 315 30.29 15.05 5.39
CA GLU A 315 29.72 14.92 4.04
C GLU A 315 28.87 13.64 3.86
N GLY A 316 28.29 13.10 4.92
CA GLY A 316 27.53 11.85 4.88
C GLY A 316 26.25 11.96 4.03
N PHE A 317 26.18 11.21 2.93
CA PHE A 317 25.00 11.16 2.06
C PHE A 317 23.70 10.72 2.78
N TYR A 318 23.83 9.92 3.84
CA TYR A 318 22.75 9.40 4.69
C TYR A 318 22.66 10.09 6.07
N HIS A 319 22.61 11.42 6.08
CA HIS A 319 22.47 12.19 7.32
C HIS A 319 20.99 12.39 7.70
N PHE A 320 20.53 11.79 8.79
CA PHE A 320 19.17 11.96 9.30
C PHE A 320 19.12 11.73 10.82
N THR A 321 18.10 12.28 11.49
CA THR A 321 17.86 12.05 12.92
C THR A 321 17.05 10.76 13.13
N PRO A 322 17.60 9.70 13.74
CA PRO A 322 16.91 8.40 13.86
C PRO A 322 15.72 8.39 14.82
N LYS A 323 15.60 9.39 15.71
CA LYS A 323 14.60 9.43 16.81
C LYS A 323 13.15 9.26 16.35
N ASN A 324 12.85 9.64 15.11
CA ASN A 324 11.50 9.59 14.55
C ASN A 324 11.25 8.37 13.66
N TYR A 325 12.20 7.42 13.58
CA TYR A 325 12.13 6.27 12.70
C TYR A 325 12.28 4.95 13.47
N PRO A 326 11.76 3.83 12.93
CA PRO A 326 12.01 2.52 13.50
C PRO A 326 13.51 2.21 13.59
N THR A 327 13.92 1.57 14.68
CA THR A 327 15.32 1.13 14.84
C THR A 327 15.60 -0.04 13.91
N ALA A 328 16.52 0.17 12.97
CA ALA A 328 16.96 -0.88 12.06
C ALA A 328 17.81 -1.95 12.76
N GLU A 329 17.81 -3.15 12.21
CA GLU A 329 18.62 -4.27 12.66
C GLU A 329 20.12 -3.92 12.58
N THR A 330 20.89 -4.39 13.56
CA THR A 330 22.34 -4.15 13.61
C THR A 330 23.13 -5.25 12.91
N THR A 331 22.55 -6.44 12.76
CA THR A 331 23.19 -7.61 12.15
C THR A 331 22.63 -7.89 10.76
N PRO A 332 23.46 -8.32 9.79
CA PRO A 332 22.97 -8.74 8.48
C PRO A 332 21.99 -9.91 8.58
N LEU A 333 21.29 -10.17 7.48
CA LEU A 333 20.45 -11.35 7.33
C LEU A 333 21.32 -12.60 7.44
N GLY A 334 20.82 -13.58 8.20
CA GLY A 334 21.52 -14.82 8.55
C GLY A 334 21.27 -15.96 7.58
#